data_AF-A0A7W0NQI6-F1
#
_entry.id   AF-A0A7W0NQI6-F1
#
_cell.length_a   1.000
_cell.length_b   1.000
_cell.length_c   1.000
_cell.angle_alpha   90.00
_cell.angle_beta   90.00
_cell.angle_gamma   90.00
#
_symmetry.space_group_name_H-M   'P 1'
#
loop_
_entity.id
_entity.type
_entity.pdbx_description
1 polymer ?
#
loop_
_entity_poly.entity_id
_entity_poly.type
_entity_poly.pdbx_seq_one_letter_code
_entity_poly.pdbx_strand_id
1 'polypeptide(L)'
;MKILLKVSLLSFAAFALIGCAPAANTNTVVTNTNTNTNTAPKATAPTADSLMALETKAFDAWKAKDGKFFEGFLTDNFVGFDDKGKRSTRTEAVKMITEDKCEVKSYTITEPRVTVASPDVAVLTTKATADGTCEGKKLPSPVTTATVYVRSGDVWKAAYHNEVAIVETPSTGGNTANSNTAAAIDTKKETTPAASADVAKKEMPAANATASNSNTAAPSTGDALTDALMAVEKKGWEAWMKQDAKGLEDATSKDVMFVDSMGKATAGQSSVIKMWTDGSCKVSSVNVSDGKATMIANNVAILTFKGAGEGTCGTTKLKPLWATSVSIKEGDVWKVVYIFETPAA
;
A
#
# COMPACT_ATOMS: atom_id res chain seq x y z
N MET A 1 74.54 10.96 -16.01
CA MET A 1 74.67 11.62 -14.70
C MET A 1 73.79 10.86 -13.73
N LYS A 2 74.35 10.19 -12.71
CA LYS A 2 74.54 10.72 -11.34
C LYS A 2 73.21 11.21 -10.75
N ILE A 3 72.74 10.89 -9.55
CA ILE A 3 73.18 10.16 -8.36
C ILE A 3 71.99 10.36 -7.36
N LEU A 4 71.84 9.45 -6.40
CA LEU A 4 71.37 9.60 -5.01
C LEU A 4 70.54 10.86 -4.58
N LEU A 5 69.43 10.70 -3.85
CA LEU A 5 69.31 10.50 -2.38
C LEU A 5 69.46 11.80 -1.54
N LYS A 6 68.64 11.89 -0.48
CA LYS A 6 68.77 12.68 0.78
C LYS A 6 68.14 14.09 0.80
N VAL A 7 67.14 14.36 1.66
CA VAL A 7 67.13 14.52 3.15
C VAL A 7 67.58 15.93 3.60
N SER A 8 66.72 16.60 4.36
CA SER A 8 67.00 17.66 5.36
C SER A 8 65.85 17.56 6.40
N LEU A 9 65.98 17.26 7.69
CA LEU A 9 66.97 17.48 8.77
C LEU A 9 66.76 18.82 9.52
N LEU A 10 66.22 18.71 10.75
CA LEU A 10 66.30 19.62 11.91
C LEU A 10 65.63 18.86 13.09
N SER A 11 66.38 18.10 13.90
CA SER A 11 67.11 18.48 15.13
C SER A 11 66.21 18.87 16.31
N PHE A 12 66.15 18.03 17.36
CA PHE A 12 66.56 18.35 18.73
C PHE A 12 66.70 17.08 19.59
N ALA A 13 67.75 17.06 20.40
CA ALA A 13 68.18 15.95 21.26
C ALA A 13 67.63 16.09 22.69
N ALA A 14 67.46 14.96 23.39
CA ALA A 14 67.83 14.79 24.80
C ALA A 14 67.77 13.31 25.22
N PHE A 15 68.85 12.86 25.86
CA PHE A 15 69.06 11.54 26.47
C PHE A 15 68.30 11.38 27.80
N ALA A 16 67.84 10.15 28.13
CA ALA A 16 68.18 9.46 29.39
C ALA A 16 67.57 8.03 29.49
N LEU A 17 68.47 7.05 29.42
CA LEU A 17 68.67 5.84 30.24
C LEU A 17 67.50 4.90 30.67
N ILE A 18 67.60 3.67 30.15
CA ILE A 18 67.62 2.34 30.82
C ILE A 18 66.45 1.92 31.72
N GLY A 19 65.80 0.83 31.30
CA GLY A 19 65.08 -0.09 32.18
C GLY A 19 64.36 -1.20 31.40
N CYS A 20 65.03 -2.31 31.12
CA CYS A 20 64.40 -3.54 30.63
C CYS A 20 63.63 -4.24 31.77
N ALA A 21 62.35 -4.53 31.55
CA ALA A 21 61.63 -5.67 32.15
C ALA A 21 60.43 -6.07 31.25
N PRO A 22 60.00 -7.34 31.24
CA PRO A 22 59.37 -7.97 30.08
C PRO A 22 57.84 -7.78 30.01
N ALA A 23 57.33 -8.15 28.83
CA ALA A 23 55.96 -8.06 28.38
C ALA A 23 54.90 -8.62 29.35
N ALA A 24 53.83 -7.85 29.52
CA ALA A 24 52.49 -8.37 29.74
C ALA A 24 51.61 -7.94 28.55
N ASN A 25 51.22 -8.92 27.74
CA ASN A 25 50.25 -8.78 26.68
C ASN A 25 48.87 -8.46 27.29
N THR A 26 48.37 -7.26 27.05
CA THR A 26 46.94 -6.96 26.99
C THR A 26 46.69 -6.10 25.77
N ASN A 27 46.35 -6.74 24.64
CA ASN A 27 45.85 -6.07 23.46
C ASN A 27 44.48 -5.46 23.78
N THR A 28 44.49 -4.23 24.28
CA THR A 28 43.30 -3.39 24.30
C THR A 28 43.13 -2.83 22.89
N VAL A 29 42.18 -3.41 22.15
CA VAL A 29 41.70 -2.88 20.88
C VAL A 29 41.14 -1.48 21.15
N VAL A 30 41.86 -0.44 20.72
CA VAL A 30 41.32 0.92 20.70
C VAL A 30 40.39 0.99 19.49
N THR A 31 39.10 0.84 19.76
CA THR A 31 38.00 1.10 18.84
C THR A 31 38.01 2.56 18.45
N ASN A 32 38.30 2.81 17.17
CA ASN A 32 38.20 4.11 16.55
C ASN A 32 36.70 4.46 16.42
N THR A 33 36.17 5.16 17.42
CA THR A 33 34.74 5.49 17.48
C THR A 33 34.52 6.81 16.73
N ASN A 34 34.29 6.70 15.42
CA ASN A 34 33.90 7.84 14.60
C ASN A 34 32.38 8.03 14.76
N THR A 35 31.95 8.66 15.85
CA THR A 35 30.56 9.08 16.06
C THR A 35 30.26 10.30 15.22
N ASN A 36 29.89 10.07 13.96
CA ASN A 36 29.15 11.05 13.17
C ASN A 36 27.83 10.40 12.70
N THR A 37 27.00 10.02 13.67
CA THR A 37 25.60 9.61 13.46
C THR A 37 24.71 10.84 13.60
N ASN A 38 24.73 11.72 12.60
CA ASN A 38 23.61 12.61 12.37
C ASN A 38 22.60 11.87 11.48
N THR A 39 22.09 10.75 12.00
CA THR A 39 20.97 10.04 11.39
C THR A 39 19.73 10.88 11.72
N ALA A 40 19.14 11.49 10.70
CA ALA A 40 17.85 12.14 10.83
C ALA A 40 16.88 11.22 11.60
N PRO A 41 16.04 11.76 12.51
CA PRO A 41 15.11 10.94 13.29
C PRO A 41 14.34 10.00 12.35
N LYS A 42 14.44 8.70 12.57
CA LYS A 42 13.68 7.71 11.81
C LYS A 42 12.20 8.04 11.97
N ALA A 43 11.53 8.38 10.88
CA ALA A 43 10.11 8.70 10.91
C ALA A 43 9.34 7.52 11.53
N THR A 44 8.57 7.81 12.57
CA THR A 44 7.73 6.80 13.24
C THR A 44 6.64 6.33 12.28
N ALA A 45 6.42 5.01 12.20
CA ALA A 45 5.32 4.43 11.43
C ALA A 45 3.98 5.08 11.81
N PRO A 46 3.01 5.19 10.88
CA PRO A 46 1.73 5.82 11.18
C PRO A 46 0.94 4.98 12.19
N THR A 47 0.17 5.63 13.05
CA THR A 47 -0.77 4.94 13.95
C THR A 47 -2.09 4.67 13.23
N ALA A 48 -2.83 3.65 13.66
CA ALA A 48 -4.18 3.38 13.16
C ALA A 48 -5.09 4.62 13.28
N ASP A 49 -5.04 5.32 14.42
CA ASP A 49 -5.82 6.55 14.63
C ASP A 49 -5.46 7.66 13.65
N SER A 50 -4.17 7.82 13.33
CA SER A 50 -3.72 8.84 12.38
C SER A 50 -4.19 8.57 10.95
N LEU A 51 -4.19 7.30 10.52
CA LEU A 51 -4.70 6.92 9.20
C LEU A 51 -6.23 6.96 9.18
N MET A 52 -6.90 6.55 10.26
CA MET A 52 -8.36 6.66 10.38
C MET A 52 -8.82 8.11 10.31
N ALA A 53 -8.10 9.06 10.92
CA ALA A 53 -8.42 10.48 10.80
C ALA A 53 -8.29 11.00 9.35
N LEU A 54 -7.36 10.45 8.56
CA LEU A 54 -7.25 10.76 7.14
C LEU A 54 -8.37 10.11 6.32
N GLU A 55 -8.68 8.85 6.62
CA GLU A 55 -9.77 8.11 5.96
C GLU A 55 -11.12 8.81 6.18
N THR A 56 -11.42 9.24 7.42
CA THR A 56 -12.62 10.03 7.73
C THR A 56 -12.68 11.33 6.92
N LYS A 57 -11.56 12.07 6.83
CA LYS A 57 -11.50 13.29 5.99
C LYS A 57 -11.75 12.98 4.52
N ALA A 58 -11.24 11.84 4.02
CA ALA A 58 -11.48 11.41 2.65
C ALA A 58 -12.96 11.05 2.42
N PHE A 59 -13.62 10.37 3.36
CA PHE A 59 -15.06 10.09 3.26
C PHE A 59 -15.92 11.36 3.34
N ASP A 60 -15.56 12.32 4.21
CA ASP A 60 -16.22 13.63 4.27
C ASP A 60 -16.07 14.40 2.96
N ALA A 61 -14.84 14.43 2.41
CA ALA A 61 -14.56 15.07 1.14
C ALA A 61 -15.29 14.38 -0.03
N TRP A 62 -15.36 13.05 -0.04
CA TRP A 62 -16.12 12.29 -1.03
C TRP A 62 -17.60 12.63 -0.98
N LYS A 63 -18.21 12.57 0.21
CA LYS A 63 -19.61 12.96 0.43
C LYS A 63 -19.89 14.41 -0.01
N ALA A 64 -18.92 15.30 0.15
CA ALA A 64 -19.01 16.70 -0.27
C ALA A 64 -18.63 16.94 -1.75
N LYS A 65 -18.20 15.91 -2.49
CA LYS A 65 -17.67 15.98 -3.87
C LYS A 65 -16.51 16.98 -4.01
N ASP A 66 -15.66 17.04 -2.98
CA ASP A 66 -14.54 17.98 -2.91
C ASP A 66 -13.35 17.47 -3.74
N GLY A 67 -13.40 17.68 -5.05
CA GLY A 67 -12.31 17.32 -5.96
C GLY A 67 -10.98 17.97 -5.61
N LYS A 68 -10.98 19.18 -5.03
CA LYS A 68 -9.76 19.91 -4.64
C LYS A 68 -9.06 19.22 -3.47
N PHE A 69 -9.81 18.67 -2.52
CA PHE A 69 -9.25 17.81 -1.48
C PHE A 69 -8.51 16.63 -2.12
N PHE A 70 -9.15 15.91 -3.05
CA PHE A 70 -8.55 14.73 -3.69
C PHE A 70 -7.36 15.08 -4.59
N GLU A 71 -7.35 16.25 -5.21
CA GLU A 71 -6.15 16.76 -5.86
C GLU A 71 -4.98 16.86 -4.86
N GLY A 72 -5.17 17.44 -3.68
CA GLY A 72 -4.10 17.52 -2.67
C GLY A 72 -3.75 16.17 -2.01
N PHE A 73 -4.73 15.29 -1.89
CA PHE A 73 -4.67 14.06 -1.11
C PHE A 73 -4.12 12.85 -1.87
N LEU A 74 -4.39 12.74 -3.18
CA LEU A 74 -3.91 11.62 -3.99
C LEU A 74 -2.46 11.86 -4.46
N THR A 75 -1.66 10.79 -4.54
CA THR A 75 -0.31 10.87 -5.15
C THR A 75 -0.40 11.06 -6.67
N ASP A 76 0.64 11.63 -7.29
CA ASP A 76 0.65 11.85 -8.74
C ASP A 76 0.58 10.54 -9.54
N ASN A 77 1.12 9.47 -8.99
CA ASN A 77 1.10 8.11 -9.53
C ASN A 77 -0.03 7.25 -8.93
N PHE A 78 -1.12 7.85 -8.44
CA PHE A 78 -2.25 7.15 -7.84
C PHE A 78 -2.78 6.01 -8.72
N VAL A 79 -3.18 4.93 -8.06
CA VAL A 79 -3.75 3.73 -8.66
C VAL A 79 -5.16 3.53 -8.09
N GLY A 80 -6.18 3.76 -8.91
CA GLY A 80 -7.57 3.42 -8.57
C GLY A 80 -8.18 2.45 -9.56
N PHE A 81 -9.47 2.19 -9.38
CA PHE A 81 -10.32 1.51 -10.35
C PHE A 81 -11.60 2.31 -10.60
N ASP A 82 -12.18 2.18 -11.78
CA ASP A 82 -13.54 2.63 -12.05
C ASP A 82 -14.57 1.53 -11.73
N ASP A 83 -15.85 1.85 -11.92
CA ASP A 83 -16.99 0.96 -11.69
C ASP A 83 -17.00 -0.31 -12.55
N LYS A 84 -16.13 -0.38 -13.56
CA LYS A 84 -15.96 -1.52 -14.48
C LYS A 84 -14.67 -2.30 -14.22
N GLY A 85 -13.96 -1.98 -13.14
CA GLY A 85 -12.68 -2.61 -12.80
C GLY A 85 -11.54 -2.21 -13.73
N LYS A 86 -11.68 -1.13 -14.51
CA LYS A 86 -10.56 -0.57 -15.28
C LYS A 86 -9.75 0.30 -14.34
N ARG A 87 -8.43 0.12 -14.39
CA ARG A 87 -7.49 0.93 -13.63
C ARG A 87 -7.58 2.42 -14.02
N SER A 88 -7.70 3.28 -13.02
CA SER A 88 -7.83 4.74 -13.16
C SER A 88 -6.61 5.49 -12.60
N THR A 89 -6.36 6.67 -13.19
CA THR A 89 -5.34 7.64 -12.78
C THR A 89 -5.87 8.60 -11.72
N ARG A 90 -4.98 9.42 -11.11
CA ARG A 90 -5.37 10.51 -10.18
C ARG A 90 -6.44 11.43 -10.79
N THR A 91 -6.23 11.90 -12.02
CA THR A 91 -7.17 12.82 -12.69
C THR A 91 -8.52 12.15 -12.95
N GLU A 92 -8.53 10.90 -13.39
CA GLU A 92 -9.77 10.15 -13.59
C GLU A 92 -10.50 9.91 -12.25
N ALA A 93 -9.79 9.58 -11.18
CA ALA A 93 -10.36 9.40 -9.84
C ALA A 93 -10.99 10.70 -9.29
N VAL A 94 -10.28 11.83 -9.38
CA VAL A 94 -10.81 13.15 -8.99
C VAL A 94 -12.07 13.49 -9.79
N LYS A 95 -12.04 13.24 -11.10
CA LYS A 95 -13.19 13.45 -11.99
C LYS A 95 -14.37 12.56 -11.58
N MET A 96 -14.14 11.27 -11.34
CA MET A 96 -15.17 10.34 -10.90
C MET A 96 -15.83 10.80 -9.61
N ILE A 97 -15.06 11.23 -8.61
CA ILE A 97 -15.61 11.72 -7.33
C ILE A 97 -16.41 13.01 -7.52
N THR A 98 -15.88 13.96 -8.29
CA THR A 98 -16.51 15.28 -8.48
C THR A 98 -17.80 15.17 -9.28
N GLU A 99 -17.85 14.27 -10.26
CA GLU A 99 -18.98 14.06 -11.16
C GLU A 99 -19.88 12.89 -10.73
N ASP A 100 -19.60 12.22 -9.61
CA ASP A 100 -20.42 11.09 -9.19
C ASP A 100 -21.88 11.53 -9.00
N LYS A 101 -22.81 10.61 -9.24
CA LYS A 101 -24.23 10.82 -8.92
C LYS A 101 -24.60 10.11 -7.63
N CYS A 102 -23.61 9.95 -6.75
CA CYS A 102 -23.80 9.36 -5.45
C CYS A 102 -24.33 10.42 -4.48
N GLU A 103 -25.31 10.02 -3.67
CA GLU A 103 -25.85 10.78 -2.57
C GLU A 103 -25.58 10.00 -1.28
N VAL A 104 -24.63 10.47 -0.48
CA VAL A 104 -24.20 9.82 0.77
C VAL A 104 -24.81 10.56 1.95
N LYS A 105 -25.73 9.93 2.66
CA LYS A 105 -26.40 10.52 3.82
C LYS A 105 -25.54 10.40 5.07
N SER A 106 -25.04 9.20 5.34
CA SER A 106 -24.17 8.90 6.48
C SER A 106 -23.22 7.76 6.15
N TYR A 107 -22.15 7.68 6.91
CA TYR A 107 -21.22 6.57 6.85
C TYR A 107 -20.64 6.30 8.24
N THR A 108 -20.12 5.09 8.43
CA THR A 108 -19.33 4.69 9.59
C THR A 108 -18.13 3.90 9.10
N ILE A 109 -16.96 4.17 9.64
CA ILE A 109 -15.71 3.44 9.36
C ILE A 109 -15.23 2.82 10.67
N THR A 110 -15.00 1.51 10.65
CA THR A 110 -14.69 0.71 11.85
C THR A 110 -13.61 -0.33 11.56
N GLU A 111 -13.18 -1.03 12.61
CA GLU A 111 -12.26 -2.17 12.53
C GLU A 111 -10.94 -1.85 11.80
N PRO A 112 -10.23 -0.75 12.15
CA PRO A 112 -9.00 -0.39 11.47
C PRO A 112 -7.94 -1.47 11.65
N ARG A 113 -7.30 -1.85 10.54
CA ARG A 113 -6.12 -2.70 10.53
C ARG A 113 -5.04 -2.02 9.69
N VAL A 114 -3.85 -1.89 10.26
CA VAL A 114 -2.70 -1.27 9.58
C VAL A 114 -1.68 -2.32 9.24
N THR A 115 -1.34 -2.42 7.96
CA THR A 115 -0.21 -3.21 7.46
C THR A 115 0.90 -2.25 7.04
N VAL A 116 2.02 -2.25 7.77
CA VAL A 116 3.16 -1.38 7.49
C VAL A 116 4.05 -2.04 6.43
N ALA A 117 4.16 -1.42 5.24
CA ALA A 117 5.04 -1.89 4.18
C ALA A 117 6.45 -1.29 4.32
N SER A 118 6.55 -0.04 4.76
CA SER A 118 7.80 0.63 5.10
C SER A 118 7.52 1.80 6.07
N PRO A 119 8.53 2.49 6.63
CA PRO A 119 8.30 3.68 7.47
C PRO A 119 7.45 4.78 6.79
N ASP A 120 7.46 4.80 5.45
CA ASP A 120 6.79 5.80 4.61
C ASP A 120 5.63 5.21 3.80
N VAL A 121 5.28 3.94 3.99
CA VAL A 121 4.15 3.30 3.30
C VAL A 121 3.38 2.38 4.24
N ALA A 122 2.07 2.60 4.35
CA ALA A 122 1.18 1.75 5.13
C ALA A 122 -0.14 1.52 4.39
N VAL A 123 -0.75 0.36 4.60
CA VAL A 123 -2.09 0.05 4.11
C VAL A 123 -3.05 0.11 5.29
N LEU A 124 -4.12 0.88 5.16
CA LEU A 124 -5.24 0.88 6.08
C LEU A 124 -6.37 0.04 5.47
N THR A 125 -6.74 -1.03 6.16
CA THR A 125 -7.92 -1.83 5.86
C THR A 125 -9.01 -1.50 6.88
N THR A 126 -10.21 -1.22 6.42
CA THR A 126 -11.34 -0.90 7.32
C THR A 126 -12.61 -1.62 6.87
N LYS A 127 -13.58 -1.67 7.78
CA LYS A 127 -14.97 -1.97 7.43
C LYS A 127 -15.74 -0.65 7.36
N ALA A 128 -16.34 -0.37 6.21
CA ALA A 128 -17.19 0.79 6.02
C ALA A 128 -18.66 0.39 5.81
N THR A 129 -19.56 1.15 6.41
CA THR A 129 -20.99 1.13 6.11
C THR A 129 -21.40 2.50 5.62
N ALA A 130 -22.14 2.58 4.52
CA ALA A 130 -22.71 3.83 4.03
C ALA A 130 -24.22 3.70 3.83
N ASP A 131 -24.96 4.75 4.18
CA ASP A 131 -26.32 4.98 3.69
C ASP A 131 -26.23 5.99 2.54
N GLY A 132 -26.44 5.49 1.33
CA GLY A 132 -26.43 6.32 0.15
C GLY A 132 -26.84 5.58 -1.10
N THR A 133 -27.01 6.32 -2.18
CA THR A 133 -27.40 5.80 -3.48
C THR A 133 -26.57 6.40 -4.59
N CYS A 134 -26.13 5.60 -5.56
CA CYS A 134 -25.54 6.07 -6.80
C CYS A 134 -26.48 5.70 -7.96
N GLU A 135 -26.93 6.69 -8.72
CA GLU A 135 -27.85 6.49 -9.85
C GLU A 135 -29.11 5.67 -9.47
N GLY A 136 -29.66 5.95 -8.28
CA GLY A 136 -30.85 5.28 -7.74
C GLY A 136 -30.61 3.87 -7.17
N LYS A 137 -29.39 3.33 -7.28
CA LYS A 137 -29.01 2.05 -6.67
C LYS A 137 -28.37 2.30 -5.31
N LYS A 138 -28.73 1.50 -4.30
CA LYS A 138 -28.06 1.54 -3.01
C LYS A 138 -26.58 1.24 -3.17
N LEU A 139 -25.75 1.99 -2.43
CA LEU A 139 -24.35 1.67 -2.27
C LEU A 139 -24.19 0.25 -1.68
N PRO A 140 -23.21 -0.54 -2.14
CA PRO A 140 -22.80 -1.74 -1.44
C PRO A 140 -22.45 -1.40 0.01
N SER A 141 -23.00 -2.14 0.96
CA SER A 141 -22.79 -1.90 2.39
C SER A 141 -23.20 -3.16 3.19
N PRO A 142 -22.35 -3.68 4.10
CA PRO A 142 -21.00 -3.21 4.40
C PRO A 142 -19.96 -3.57 3.32
N VAL A 143 -18.88 -2.81 3.27
CA VAL A 143 -17.69 -3.06 2.42
C VAL A 143 -16.42 -3.17 3.27
N THR A 144 -15.46 -3.94 2.80
CA THR A 144 -14.08 -3.85 3.25
C THR A 144 -13.34 -2.89 2.32
N THR A 145 -12.75 -1.84 2.86
CA THR A 145 -11.95 -0.86 2.10
C THR A 145 -10.47 -1.07 2.34
N ALA A 146 -9.67 -0.67 1.37
CA ALA A 146 -8.22 -0.66 1.48
C ALA A 146 -7.64 0.61 0.87
N THR A 147 -6.94 1.40 1.69
CA THR A 147 -6.21 2.60 1.24
C THR A 147 -4.71 2.41 1.47
N VAL A 148 -3.90 2.55 0.42
CA VAL A 148 -2.43 2.59 0.56
C VAL A 148 -2.00 4.04 0.73
N TYR A 149 -1.42 4.35 1.88
CA TYR A 149 -0.90 5.65 2.22
C TYR A 149 0.61 5.69 2.00
N VAL A 150 1.09 6.77 1.38
CA VAL A 150 2.51 7.08 1.18
C VAL A 150 2.84 8.42 1.83
N ARG A 151 3.92 8.46 2.60
CA ARG A 151 4.42 9.69 3.22
C ARG A 151 5.20 10.53 2.19
N SER A 152 4.86 11.80 2.09
CA SER A 152 5.52 12.80 1.26
C SER A 152 5.89 14.00 2.14
N GLY A 153 7.09 13.99 2.73
CA GLY A 153 7.46 14.94 3.77
C GLY A 153 6.67 14.69 5.06
N ASP A 154 5.97 15.69 5.58
CA ASP A 154 5.16 15.56 6.80
C ASP A 154 3.72 15.13 6.53
N VAL A 155 3.33 14.97 5.26
CA VAL A 155 1.96 14.62 4.87
C VAL A 155 1.86 13.20 4.35
N TRP A 156 0.76 12.52 4.67
CA TRP A 156 0.39 11.24 4.10
C TRP A 156 -0.62 11.45 2.97
N LYS A 157 -0.38 10.79 1.84
CA LYS A 157 -1.21 10.84 0.64
C LYS A 157 -1.68 9.44 0.27
N ALA A 158 -2.87 9.32 -0.31
CA ALA A 158 -3.34 8.04 -0.81
C ALA A 158 -2.72 7.75 -2.19
N ALA A 159 -2.04 6.62 -2.31
CA ALA A 159 -1.50 6.09 -3.56
C ALA A 159 -2.42 5.03 -4.19
N TYR A 160 -3.38 4.50 -3.42
CA TYR A 160 -4.38 3.55 -3.87
C TYR A 160 -5.60 3.57 -2.96
N HIS A 161 -6.78 3.34 -3.54
CA HIS A 161 -8.00 3.03 -2.81
C HIS A 161 -8.86 2.02 -3.59
N ASN A 162 -9.46 1.07 -2.89
CA ASN A 162 -10.43 0.14 -3.44
C ASN A 162 -11.34 -0.42 -2.34
N GLU A 163 -12.47 -1.00 -2.76
CA GLU A 163 -13.47 -1.58 -1.87
C GLU A 163 -14.05 -2.87 -2.45
N VAL A 164 -14.52 -3.75 -1.57
CA VAL A 164 -15.24 -4.96 -1.95
C VAL A 164 -16.38 -5.18 -0.96
N ALA A 165 -17.55 -5.58 -1.48
CA ALA A 165 -18.70 -5.89 -0.65
C ALA A 165 -18.40 -7.07 0.28
N ILE A 166 -18.78 -6.93 1.55
CA ILE A 166 -18.71 -8.04 2.50
C ILE A 166 -19.92 -8.92 2.25
N VAL A 167 -19.68 -10.13 1.77
CA VAL A 167 -20.73 -11.14 1.59
C VAL A 167 -20.78 -12.01 2.83
N GLU A 168 -21.83 -11.85 3.63
CA GLU A 168 -22.08 -12.78 4.73
C GLU A 168 -22.48 -14.14 4.16
N THR A 169 -21.57 -15.11 4.25
CA THR A 169 -21.94 -16.52 4.04
C THR A 169 -22.83 -16.97 5.21
N PRO A 170 -23.95 -17.66 4.97
CA PRO A 170 -24.77 -18.20 6.05
C PRO A 170 -23.89 -19.06 6.97
N SER A 171 -23.69 -18.59 8.19
CA SER A 171 -23.05 -19.35 9.25
C SER A 171 -23.88 -20.61 9.50
N THR A 172 -23.30 -21.80 9.26
CA THR A 172 -23.80 -23.03 9.86
C THR A 172 -23.57 -22.94 11.37
N GLY A 173 -24.56 -22.38 12.07
CA GLY A 173 -24.85 -22.60 13.49
C GLY A 173 -23.78 -22.15 14.49
N GLY A 174 -24.00 -20.99 15.10
CA GLY A 174 -23.25 -20.53 16.27
C GLY A 174 -23.84 -19.26 16.86
N ASN A 175 -24.98 -19.40 17.51
CA ASN A 175 -25.68 -18.32 18.21
C ASN A 175 -24.86 -17.84 19.42
N THR A 176 -24.55 -16.54 19.49
CA THR A 176 -24.48 -15.80 20.76
C THR A 176 -24.58 -14.31 20.47
N ALA A 177 -25.80 -13.81 20.64
CA ALA A 177 -26.09 -12.39 20.77
C ALA A 177 -25.22 -11.77 21.87
N ASN A 178 -24.63 -10.61 21.59
CA ASN A 178 -24.34 -9.65 22.65
C ASN A 178 -24.62 -8.24 22.13
N SER A 179 -25.86 -7.80 22.33
CA SER A 179 -26.29 -6.43 22.12
C SER A 179 -25.78 -5.56 23.28
N ASN A 180 -24.85 -4.64 23.01
CA ASN A 180 -24.67 -3.48 23.87
C ASN A 180 -25.15 -2.24 23.13
N THR A 181 -26.32 -1.80 23.56
CA THR A 181 -26.98 -0.53 23.33
C THR A 181 -26.05 0.65 23.59
N ALA A 182 -25.85 1.49 22.57
CA ALA A 182 -25.34 2.85 22.73
C ALA A 182 -26.55 3.80 22.85
N ALA A 183 -26.64 4.48 23.98
CA ALA A 183 -27.64 5.48 24.28
C ALA A 183 -27.39 6.77 23.49
N ALA A 184 -28.48 7.35 22.99
CA ALA A 184 -28.53 8.64 22.33
C ALA A 184 -28.25 9.79 23.29
N ILE A 185 -27.51 10.80 22.83
CA ILE A 185 -27.59 12.17 23.35
C ILE A 185 -27.83 13.11 22.17
N ASP A 186 -29.00 13.73 22.23
CA ASP A 186 -29.49 14.84 21.44
C ASP A 186 -29.03 16.16 22.10
N THR A 187 -28.55 17.15 21.33
CA THR A 187 -29.12 18.53 21.30
C THR A 187 -28.30 19.55 20.49
N LYS A 188 -29.05 20.28 19.64
CA LYS A 188 -28.99 21.73 19.28
C LYS A 188 -27.71 22.27 18.61
N LYS A 189 -27.73 22.76 17.35
CA LYS A 189 -28.48 23.86 16.66
C LYS A 189 -28.01 25.29 17.05
N GLU A 190 -27.82 26.09 15.98
CA GLU A 190 -27.51 27.54 15.85
C GLU A 190 -26.00 27.86 15.71
N THR A 191 -25.52 28.73 14.81
CA THR A 191 -26.15 29.77 13.97
C THR A 191 -25.18 30.16 12.84
N THR A 192 -25.70 30.55 11.68
CA THR A 192 -24.98 31.28 10.61
C THR A 192 -24.80 32.76 11.00
N PRO A 193 -23.81 33.49 10.45
CA PRO A 193 -24.16 34.37 9.33
C PRO A 193 -23.08 34.57 8.22
N ALA A 194 -23.61 34.73 7.00
CA ALA A 194 -23.29 35.71 5.95
C ALA A 194 -21.85 35.93 5.39
N ALA A 195 -21.69 35.44 4.16
CA ALA A 195 -21.17 36.06 2.92
C ALA A 195 -20.33 37.36 2.93
N SER A 196 -19.22 37.33 2.16
CA SER A 196 -18.79 38.20 1.02
C SER A 196 -17.27 37.93 0.79
N ALA A 197 -16.65 37.93 -0.41
CA ALA A 197 -16.85 38.70 -1.62
C ALA A 197 -16.21 38.01 -2.86
N ASP A 198 -16.56 38.53 -4.04
CA ASP A 198 -15.96 38.39 -5.37
C ASP A 198 -14.42 38.32 -5.43
N VAL A 199 -13.89 37.65 -6.48
CA VAL A 199 -13.02 38.28 -7.51
C VAL A 199 -12.55 37.25 -8.57
N ALA A 200 -12.82 37.61 -9.83
CA ALA A 200 -12.09 37.39 -11.08
C ALA A 200 -11.74 35.98 -11.61
N LYS A 201 -12.51 35.64 -12.64
CA LYS A 201 -12.19 34.80 -13.81
C LYS A 201 -10.96 35.35 -14.56
N LYS A 202 -10.01 34.49 -14.94
CA LYS A 202 -9.11 34.73 -16.07
C LYS A 202 -8.75 33.42 -16.76
N GLU A 203 -9.19 33.30 -18.01
CA GLU A 203 -8.94 32.20 -18.93
C GLU A 203 -7.58 32.30 -19.65
N MET A 204 -7.24 31.16 -20.28
CA MET A 204 -6.39 30.92 -21.45
C MET A 204 -4.98 30.33 -21.20
N PRO A 205 -4.40 29.57 -22.15
CA PRO A 205 -5.02 28.73 -23.20
C PRO A 205 -4.37 27.33 -23.36
N ALA A 206 -5.05 26.50 -24.15
CA ALA A 206 -4.60 25.23 -24.69
C ALA A 206 -3.55 25.37 -25.81
N ALA A 207 -2.66 24.38 -25.93
CA ALA A 207 -1.90 23.97 -27.12
C ALA A 207 -1.06 22.75 -26.73
N ASN A 208 -0.71 21.77 -27.57
CA ASN A 208 -1.21 21.28 -28.85
C ASN A 208 -0.50 19.92 -29.04
N ALA A 209 -1.12 18.99 -29.76
CA ALA A 209 -0.57 17.68 -30.06
C ALA A 209 0.63 17.73 -31.03
N THR A 210 1.58 16.80 -30.91
CA THR A 210 2.25 16.19 -32.08
C THR A 210 2.85 14.83 -31.75
N ALA A 211 2.94 14.01 -32.80
CA ALA A 211 2.98 12.56 -32.79
C ALA A 211 4.37 11.91 -32.98
N SER A 212 4.36 10.58 -32.82
CA SER A 212 5.14 9.57 -33.56
C SER A 212 6.57 9.24 -33.11
N ASN A 213 6.80 8.01 -32.61
CA ASN A 213 7.30 6.92 -33.46
C ASN A 213 7.54 5.63 -32.67
N SER A 214 7.10 4.53 -33.29
CA SER A 214 7.37 3.15 -32.92
C SER A 214 8.83 2.78 -33.16
N ASN A 215 9.55 2.48 -32.09
CA ASN A 215 10.73 1.61 -32.10
C ASN A 215 10.56 0.67 -30.92
N THR A 216 10.77 -0.64 -31.14
CA THR A 216 10.78 -1.65 -30.10
C THR A 216 11.85 -1.29 -29.07
N ALA A 217 11.40 -0.62 -28.01
CA ALA A 217 12.25 -0.05 -26.99
C ALA A 217 12.71 -1.15 -26.04
N ALA A 218 13.95 -1.04 -25.55
CA ALA A 218 14.37 -1.76 -24.35
C ALA A 218 13.33 -1.51 -23.25
N PRO A 219 12.98 -2.51 -22.43
CA PRO A 219 11.91 -2.38 -21.44
C PRO A 219 12.16 -1.15 -20.59
N SER A 220 11.15 -0.27 -20.54
CA SER A 220 11.20 0.86 -19.63
C SER A 220 11.35 0.33 -18.20
N THR A 221 11.86 1.13 -17.27
CA THR A 221 11.91 0.75 -15.86
C THR A 221 10.53 0.30 -15.33
N GLY A 222 9.44 0.80 -15.92
CA GLY A 222 8.07 0.35 -15.65
C GLY A 222 7.76 -1.08 -16.14
N ASP A 223 8.28 -1.48 -17.30
CA ASP A 223 8.09 -2.82 -17.85
C ASP A 223 8.89 -3.85 -17.03
N ALA A 224 10.15 -3.55 -16.71
CA ALA A 224 10.99 -4.43 -15.89
C ALA A 224 10.43 -4.62 -14.47
N LEU A 225 9.88 -3.57 -13.86
CA LEU A 225 9.18 -3.67 -12.59
C LEU A 225 7.93 -4.55 -12.71
N THR A 226 7.13 -4.33 -13.75
CA THR A 226 5.90 -5.11 -13.98
C THR A 226 6.23 -6.58 -14.15
N ASP A 227 7.24 -6.92 -14.94
CA ASP A 227 7.69 -8.30 -15.13
C ASP A 227 8.16 -8.93 -13.82
N ALA A 228 8.95 -8.19 -13.02
CA ALA A 228 9.43 -8.68 -11.73
C ALA A 228 8.30 -8.99 -10.76
N LEU A 229 7.32 -8.09 -10.61
CA LEU A 229 6.18 -8.33 -9.71
C LEU A 229 5.22 -9.39 -10.25
N MET A 230 5.00 -9.43 -11.57
CA MET A 230 4.21 -10.50 -12.20
C MET A 230 4.83 -11.87 -12.01
N ALA A 231 6.17 -11.97 -11.98
CA ALA A 231 6.85 -13.22 -11.66
C ALA A 231 6.58 -13.67 -10.21
N VAL A 232 6.54 -12.73 -9.25
CA VAL A 232 6.17 -13.03 -7.86
C VAL A 232 4.73 -13.54 -7.77
N GLU A 233 3.78 -12.85 -8.41
CA GLU A 233 2.36 -13.26 -8.40
C GLU A 233 2.15 -14.62 -9.08
N LYS A 234 2.75 -14.85 -10.25
CA LYS A 234 2.66 -16.15 -10.94
C LYS A 234 3.18 -17.28 -10.04
N LYS A 235 4.32 -17.07 -9.37
CA LYS A 235 4.86 -18.03 -8.41
C LYS A 235 3.90 -18.25 -7.24
N GLY A 236 3.31 -17.19 -6.69
CA GLY A 236 2.33 -17.27 -5.60
C GLY A 236 1.08 -18.06 -5.99
N TRP A 237 0.49 -17.75 -7.15
CA TRP A 237 -0.69 -18.45 -7.68
C TRP A 237 -0.40 -19.93 -8.00
N GLU A 238 0.77 -20.23 -8.58
CA GLU A 238 1.19 -21.62 -8.78
C GLU A 238 1.39 -22.37 -7.46
N ALA A 239 1.98 -21.72 -6.46
CA ALA A 239 2.17 -22.31 -5.14
C ALA A 239 0.82 -22.58 -4.46
N TRP A 240 -0.13 -21.64 -4.53
CA TRP A 240 -1.50 -21.85 -4.06
C TRP A 240 -2.19 -23.04 -4.74
N MET A 241 -2.13 -23.10 -6.07
CA MET A 241 -2.69 -24.21 -6.85
C MET A 241 -2.09 -25.56 -6.42
N LYS A 242 -0.78 -25.61 -6.16
CA LYS A 242 -0.05 -26.80 -5.72
C LYS A 242 -0.15 -27.07 -4.21
N GLN A 243 -0.84 -26.22 -3.46
CA GLN A 243 -0.87 -26.23 -1.99
C GLN A 243 0.54 -26.20 -1.36
N ASP A 244 1.49 -25.52 -2.03
CA ASP A 244 2.89 -25.38 -1.63
C ASP A 244 3.05 -24.23 -0.63
N ALA A 245 2.95 -24.56 0.66
CA ALA A 245 3.14 -23.60 1.74
C ALA A 245 4.50 -22.88 1.67
N LYS A 246 5.58 -23.57 1.29
CA LYS A 246 6.91 -22.97 1.24
C LYS A 246 7.03 -21.99 0.08
N GLY A 247 6.45 -22.30 -1.07
CA GLY A 247 6.34 -21.39 -2.20
C GLY A 247 5.60 -20.10 -1.85
N LEU A 248 4.51 -20.22 -1.08
CA LEU A 248 3.73 -19.08 -0.57
C LEU A 248 4.52 -18.26 0.47
N GLU A 249 5.27 -18.92 1.37
CA GLU A 249 6.15 -18.24 2.32
C GLU A 249 7.24 -17.43 1.62
N ASP A 250 7.78 -17.93 0.51
CA ASP A 250 8.80 -17.23 -0.27
C ASP A 250 8.26 -16.03 -1.05
N ALA A 251 6.99 -16.08 -1.45
CA ALA A 251 6.34 -15.01 -2.20
C ALA A 251 5.77 -13.89 -1.30
N THR A 252 5.60 -14.14 -0.01
CA THR A 252 4.93 -13.22 0.92
C THR A 252 5.84 -12.76 2.05
N SER A 253 5.60 -11.54 2.53
CA SER A 253 6.23 -11.04 3.76
C SER A 253 5.57 -11.66 5.00
N LYS A 254 6.23 -11.57 6.16
CA LYS A 254 5.70 -12.10 7.43
C LYS A 254 4.39 -11.41 7.86
N ASP A 255 4.25 -10.14 7.53
CA ASP A 255 3.12 -9.28 7.92
C ASP A 255 2.03 -9.19 6.85
N VAL A 256 2.04 -10.10 5.87
CA VAL A 256 1.07 -10.07 4.76
C VAL A 256 -0.37 -10.03 5.25
N MET A 257 -1.17 -9.16 4.65
CA MET A 257 -2.63 -9.16 4.79
C MET A 257 -3.28 -9.44 3.45
N PHE A 258 -4.31 -10.29 3.48
CA PHE A 258 -5.09 -10.68 2.31
C PHE A 258 -6.56 -10.34 2.54
N VAL A 259 -7.15 -9.62 1.60
CA VAL A 259 -8.61 -9.41 1.51
C VAL A 259 -9.13 -10.18 0.30
N ASP A 260 -9.98 -11.17 0.55
CA ASP A 260 -10.57 -11.99 -0.52
C ASP A 260 -11.69 -11.25 -1.27
N SER A 261 -12.11 -11.83 -2.40
CA SER A 261 -13.19 -11.31 -3.24
C SER A 261 -14.58 -11.26 -2.58
N MET A 262 -14.72 -11.75 -1.33
CA MET A 262 -15.93 -11.67 -0.51
C MET A 262 -15.78 -10.65 0.65
N GLY A 263 -14.67 -9.90 0.67
CA GLY A 263 -14.37 -8.88 1.67
C GLY A 263 -13.84 -9.40 3.00
N LYS A 264 -13.46 -10.67 3.11
CA LYS A 264 -12.86 -11.19 4.34
C LYS A 264 -11.37 -10.85 4.40
N ALA A 265 -10.99 -10.12 5.45
CA ALA A 265 -9.58 -9.79 5.74
C ALA A 265 -8.92 -10.85 6.64
N THR A 266 -7.77 -11.38 6.21
CA THR A 266 -6.92 -12.32 6.96
C THR A 266 -5.52 -11.74 7.10
N ALA A 267 -5.00 -11.70 8.32
CA ALA A 267 -3.71 -11.06 8.64
C ALA A 267 -2.66 -12.07 9.11
N GLY A 268 -1.41 -11.82 8.71
CA GLY A 268 -0.24 -12.58 9.09
C GLY A 268 0.00 -13.78 8.18
N GLN A 269 1.27 -13.98 7.79
CA GLN A 269 1.66 -15.00 6.82
C GLN A 269 1.15 -16.40 7.16
N SER A 270 1.29 -16.84 8.42
CA SER A 270 0.85 -18.18 8.82
C SER A 270 -0.67 -18.38 8.63
N SER A 271 -1.49 -17.39 9.01
CA SER A 271 -2.94 -17.45 8.87
C SER A 271 -3.36 -17.44 7.41
N VAL A 272 -2.73 -16.57 6.60
CA VAL A 272 -3.00 -16.45 5.16
C VAL A 272 -2.63 -17.75 4.43
N ILE A 273 -1.44 -18.30 4.68
CA ILE A 273 -1.00 -19.55 4.06
C ILE A 273 -1.88 -20.70 4.49
N LYS A 274 -2.19 -20.82 5.79
CA LYS A 274 -3.10 -21.86 6.29
C LYS A 274 -4.44 -21.84 5.55
N MET A 275 -5.01 -20.66 5.34
CA MET A 275 -6.27 -20.51 4.60
C MET A 275 -6.12 -20.90 3.13
N TRP A 276 -5.02 -20.55 2.47
CA TRP A 276 -4.76 -20.94 1.08
C TRP A 276 -4.46 -22.43 0.90
N THR A 277 -3.94 -23.09 1.93
CA THR A 277 -3.52 -24.50 1.90
C THR A 277 -4.38 -25.43 2.76
N ASP A 278 -5.59 -25.03 3.13
CA ASP A 278 -6.47 -25.87 3.98
C ASP A 278 -7.16 -27.01 3.22
N GLY A 279 -6.92 -27.13 1.91
CA GLY A 279 -7.54 -28.12 1.04
C GLY A 279 -8.99 -27.82 0.67
N SER A 280 -9.56 -26.68 1.10
CA SER A 280 -10.90 -26.26 0.70
C SER A 280 -10.97 -25.91 -0.79
N CYS A 281 -9.86 -25.43 -1.36
CA CYS A 281 -9.71 -25.11 -2.77
C CYS A 281 -9.09 -26.27 -3.56
N LYS A 282 -9.79 -26.73 -4.59
CA LYS A 282 -9.33 -27.71 -5.58
C LYS A 282 -9.15 -26.98 -6.91
N VAL A 283 -7.90 -26.63 -7.22
CA VAL A 283 -7.54 -25.79 -8.37
C VAL A 283 -6.74 -26.63 -9.36
N SER A 284 -7.16 -26.66 -10.62
CA SER A 284 -6.49 -27.41 -11.69
C SER A 284 -5.58 -26.56 -12.56
N SER A 285 -5.88 -25.27 -12.69
CA SER A 285 -5.08 -24.32 -13.46
C SER A 285 -5.21 -22.92 -12.88
N VAL A 286 -4.17 -22.10 -13.09
CA VAL A 286 -4.13 -20.69 -12.73
C VAL A 286 -3.55 -19.86 -13.88
N ASN A 287 -4.02 -18.63 -14.01
CA ASN A 287 -3.54 -17.65 -14.96
C ASN A 287 -3.47 -16.27 -14.30
N VAL A 288 -2.34 -15.60 -14.47
CA VAL A 288 -2.09 -14.24 -13.98
C VAL A 288 -1.69 -13.40 -15.20
N SER A 289 -2.54 -12.44 -15.57
CA SER A 289 -2.40 -11.62 -16.78
C SER A 289 -2.64 -10.15 -16.49
N ASP A 290 -2.48 -9.31 -17.52
CA ASP A 290 -2.88 -7.88 -17.50
C ASP A 290 -2.23 -7.08 -16.36
N GLY A 291 -0.99 -7.46 -16.03
CA GLY A 291 -0.20 -6.84 -14.99
C GLY A 291 0.20 -5.41 -15.35
N LYS A 292 0.11 -4.51 -14.38
CA LYS A 292 0.69 -3.17 -14.48
C LYS A 292 1.19 -2.73 -13.12
N ALA A 293 2.50 -2.53 -13.01
CA ALA A 293 3.11 -2.10 -11.75
C ALA A 293 3.26 -0.57 -11.64
N THR A 294 3.39 -0.08 -10.42
CA THR A 294 3.73 1.30 -10.11
C THR A 294 4.56 1.36 -8.85
N MET A 295 5.77 1.90 -8.96
CA MET A 295 6.60 2.21 -7.80
C MET A 295 5.95 3.36 -7.03
N ILE A 296 5.71 3.20 -5.74
CA ILE A 296 5.05 4.21 -4.89
C ILE A 296 5.98 4.79 -3.83
N ALA A 297 7.03 4.06 -3.46
CA ALA A 297 8.13 4.54 -2.64
C ALA A 297 9.40 3.74 -2.98
N ASN A 298 10.54 4.09 -2.37
CA ASN A 298 11.74 3.27 -2.52
C ASN A 298 11.47 1.84 -2.03
N ASN A 299 11.72 0.84 -2.88
CA ASN A 299 11.50 -0.58 -2.57
C ASN A 299 10.05 -0.95 -2.22
N VAL A 300 9.05 -0.13 -2.58
CA VAL A 300 7.63 -0.46 -2.40
C VAL A 300 6.84 -0.15 -3.67
N ALA A 301 6.11 -1.14 -4.17
CA ALA A 301 5.37 -1.03 -5.41
C ALA A 301 3.97 -1.66 -5.31
N ILE A 302 3.07 -1.15 -6.13
CA ILE A 302 1.73 -1.70 -6.34
C ILE A 302 1.71 -2.44 -7.68
N LEU A 303 1.15 -3.64 -7.72
CA LEU A 303 0.82 -4.36 -8.94
C LEU A 303 -0.69 -4.58 -9.01
N THR A 304 -1.31 -4.14 -10.10
CA THR A 304 -2.69 -4.51 -10.45
C THR A 304 -2.64 -5.58 -11.53
N PHE A 305 -3.41 -6.65 -11.41
CA PHE A 305 -3.42 -7.75 -12.38
C PHE A 305 -4.75 -8.49 -12.40
N LYS A 306 -5.00 -9.23 -13.47
CA LYS A 306 -6.14 -10.13 -13.60
C LYS A 306 -5.73 -11.54 -13.18
N GLY A 307 -6.46 -12.10 -12.22
CA GLY A 307 -6.32 -13.48 -11.77
C GLY A 307 -7.47 -14.33 -12.31
N ALA A 308 -7.17 -15.54 -12.76
CA ALA A 308 -8.16 -16.54 -13.11
C ALA A 308 -7.65 -17.93 -12.71
N GLY A 309 -8.56 -18.81 -12.32
CA GLY A 309 -8.24 -20.20 -12.07
C GLY A 309 -9.42 -21.11 -12.40
N GLU A 310 -9.12 -22.34 -12.77
CA GLU A 310 -10.13 -23.38 -12.93
C GLU A 310 -10.16 -24.23 -11.67
N GLY A 311 -11.35 -24.41 -11.10
CA GLY A 311 -11.49 -25.16 -9.87
C GLY A 311 -12.65 -24.68 -9.01
N THR A 312 -12.63 -25.13 -7.76
CA THR A 312 -13.65 -24.80 -6.76
C THR A 312 -13.00 -24.56 -5.41
N CYS A 313 -13.48 -23.56 -4.66
CA CYS A 313 -13.25 -23.45 -3.22
C CYS A 313 -14.55 -23.81 -2.49
N GLY A 314 -14.55 -24.92 -1.76
CA GLY A 314 -15.76 -25.56 -1.28
C GLY A 314 -16.66 -25.97 -2.46
N THR A 315 -17.89 -25.45 -2.48
CA THR A 315 -18.85 -25.66 -3.57
C THR A 315 -18.85 -24.54 -4.62
N THR A 316 -18.09 -23.46 -4.37
CA THR A 316 -18.08 -22.27 -5.21
C THR A 316 -17.03 -22.43 -6.31
N LYS A 317 -17.46 -22.29 -7.58
CA LYS A 317 -16.54 -22.22 -8.71
C LYS A 317 -15.71 -20.94 -8.63
N LEU A 318 -14.42 -21.07 -8.92
CA LEU A 318 -13.54 -19.92 -9.10
C LEU A 318 -14.05 -19.06 -10.26
N LYS A 319 -14.02 -17.75 -10.06
CA LYS A 319 -14.33 -16.74 -11.07
C LYS A 319 -13.10 -15.87 -11.29
N PRO A 320 -12.93 -15.29 -12.49
CA PRO A 320 -11.92 -14.28 -12.70
C PRO A 320 -12.09 -13.10 -11.73
N LEU A 321 -10.98 -12.52 -11.32
CA LEU A 321 -10.92 -11.39 -10.41
C LEU A 321 -9.86 -10.39 -10.84
N TRP A 322 -10.03 -9.15 -10.42
CA TRP A 322 -8.95 -8.18 -10.34
C TRP A 322 -8.31 -8.28 -8.97
N ALA A 323 -6.99 -8.37 -8.93
CA ALA A 323 -6.21 -8.32 -7.71
C ALA A 323 -5.26 -7.12 -7.74
N THR A 324 -5.06 -6.54 -6.56
CA THR A 324 -4.00 -5.59 -6.31
C THR A 324 -3.09 -6.12 -5.22
N SER A 325 -1.79 -6.17 -5.49
CA SER A 325 -0.80 -6.44 -4.46
C SER A 325 0.07 -5.23 -4.16
N VAL A 326 0.44 -5.08 -2.89
CA VAL A 326 1.53 -4.20 -2.45
C VAL A 326 2.72 -5.10 -2.15
N SER A 327 3.83 -4.83 -2.81
CA SER A 327 5.07 -5.59 -2.66
C SER A 327 6.18 -4.72 -2.08
N ILE A 328 7.00 -5.32 -1.23
CA ILE A 328 8.20 -4.73 -0.64
C ILE A 328 9.44 -5.48 -1.14
N LYS A 329 10.56 -4.77 -1.28
CA LYS A 329 11.85 -5.39 -1.59
C LYS A 329 12.60 -5.70 -0.30
N GLU A 330 12.76 -6.99 0.02
CA GLU A 330 13.60 -7.48 1.11
C GLU A 330 14.96 -7.90 0.52
N GLY A 331 15.96 -7.03 0.66
CA GLY A 331 17.22 -7.19 -0.08
C GLY A 331 16.97 -7.06 -1.58
N ASP A 332 17.25 -8.11 -2.34
CA ASP A 332 17.00 -8.16 -3.78
C ASP A 332 15.72 -8.92 -4.17
N VAL A 333 14.95 -9.38 -3.19
CA VAL A 333 13.76 -10.19 -3.42
C VAL A 333 12.50 -9.37 -3.17
N TRP A 334 11.60 -9.35 -4.15
CA TRP A 334 10.25 -8.80 -3.97
C TRP A 334 9.36 -9.79 -3.23
N LYS A 335 8.61 -9.30 -2.25
CA LYS A 335 7.61 -10.07 -1.51
C LYS A 335 6.33 -9.28 -1.34
N VAL A 336 5.21 -9.98 -1.39
CA VAL A 336 3.89 -9.39 -1.21
C VAL A 336 3.60 -9.17 0.28
N VAL A 337 3.23 -7.95 0.64
CA VAL A 337 2.83 -7.55 2.01
C VAL A 337 1.33 -7.23 2.11
N TYR A 338 0.66 -7.03 0.98
CA TYR A 338 -0.78 -6.83 0.97
C TYR A 338 -1.37 -7.35 -0.33
N ILE A 339 -2.56 -7.93 -0.27
CA ILE A 339 -3.34 -8.35 -1.43
C ILE A 339 -4.81 -7.98 -1.21
N PHE A 340 -5.44 -7.45 -2.25
CA PHE A 340 -6.86 -7.13 -2.28
C PHE A 340 -7.50 -7.66 -3.55
N GLU A 341 -8.52 -8.49 -3.41
CA GLU A 341 -9.25 -9.08 -4.52
C GLU A 341 -10.63 -8.45 -4.70
N THR A 342 -10.99 -8.22 -5.95
CA THR A 342 -12.32 -7.75 -6.38
C THR A 342 -12.82 -8.64 -7.51
N PRO A 343 -14.07 -9.15 -7.46
CA PRO A 343 -14.63 -9.91 -8.56
C PRO A 343 -14.52 -9.15 -9.89
N ALA A 344 -14.10 -9.82 -10.96
CA ALA A 344 -14.16 -9.23 -12.29
C ALA A 344 -15.61 -9.31 -12.81
N ALA A 345 -16.11 -8.20 -13.35
CA ALA A 345 -17.42 -8.11 -13.99
C ALA A 345 -17.48 -8.90 -15.30
#